data_AF-A0A2V5W567-F1
#
_entry.id   AF-A0A2V5W567-F1
#
_cell.length_a   1.000
_cell.length_b   1.000
_cell.length_c   1.000
_cell.angle_alpha   90.00
_cell.angle_beta   90.00
_cell.angle_gamma   90.00
#
_symmetry.space_group_name_H-M   'P 1'
#
loop_
_entity.id
_entity.type
_entity.pdbx_description
1 polymer ?
#
loop_
_entity_poly.entity_id
_entity_poly.type
_entity_poly.pdbx_seq_one_letter_code
_entity_poly.pdbx_strand_id
1 'polypeptide(L)'
;LADASAQFGPMPTSIYLYVTDSDAVYQTALNSGGISVFPIMTLPSGERYGGVKDPCGNIWWVATHVEDVPPEEQERRWKEFQMP
;
A
#
# COMPACT_ATOMS: atom_id res chain seq x y z
N LEU A 1 13.64 14.01 -14.72
CA LEU A 1 14.02 13.58 -13.34
C LEU A 1 13.69 12.11 -13.06
N ALA A 2 12.82 11.45 -13.84
CA ALA A 2 12.54 10.01 -13.72
C ALA A 2 13.16 9.14 -14.83
N ASP A 3 13.81 9.75 -15.84
CA ASP A 3 14.45 9.00 -16.92
C ASP A 3 15.68 8.25 -16.42
N ALA A 4 15.85 7.03 -16.92
CA ALA A 4 17.03 6.24 -16.69
C ALA A 4 18.28 6.92 -17.31
N SER A 5 19.43 6.65 -16.71
CA SER A 5 20.74 7.08 -17.20
C SER A 5 21.73 5.91 -17.17
N ALA A 6 22.94 6.12 -17.68
CA ALA A 6 24.00 5.11 -17.62
C ALA A 6 24.41 4.74 -16.19
N GLN A 7 24.27 5.67 -15.22
CA GLN A 7 24.58 5.42 -13.82
C GLN A 7 23.40 4.79 -13.05
N PHE A 8 22.17 5.07 -13.50
CA PHE A 8 20.94 4.61 -12.86
C PHE A 8 20.02 4.00 -13.92
N GLY A 9 20.04 2.67 -14.01
CA GLY A 9 19.22 1.91 -14.95
C GLY A 9 17.72 2.01 -14.69
N PRO A 10 16.88 1.51 -15.60
CA PRO A 10 15.43 1.48 -15.38
C PRO A 10 15.10 0.64 -14.15
N MET A 11 14.19 1.14 -13.33
CA MET A 11 13.70 0.45 -12.14
C MET A 11 12.17 0.42 -12.14
N PRO A 12 11.55 -0.66 -11.62
CA PRO A 12 10.12 -0.67 -11.41
C PRO A 12 9.69 0.48 -10.49
N THR A 13 8.54 1.08 -10.80
CA THR A 13 8.04 2.22 -10.04
C THR A 13 7.34 1.74 -8.77
N SER A 14 7.39 2.53 -7.70
CA SER A 14 6.56 2.37 -6.51
C SER A 14 5.64 3.57 -6.38
N ILE A 15 4.32 3.35 -6.39
CA ILE A 15 3.31 4.41 -6.38
C ILE A 15 2.41 4.22 -5.16
N TYR A 16 2.17 5.30 -4.42
CA TYR A 16 1.20 5.33 -3.33
C TYR A 16 -0.03 6.12 -3.76
N LEU A 17 -1.20 5.49 -3.71
CA LEU A 17 -2.47 6.07 -4.13
C LEU A 17 -3.50 6.00 -3.01
N TYR A 18 -4.11 7.14 -2.71
CA TYR A 18 -5.35 7.16 -1.97
C TYR A 18 -6.52 6.92 -2.92
N VAL A 19 -7.36 5.96 -2.57
CA VAL A 19 -8.55 5.56 -3.30
C VAL A 19 -9.74 5.48 -2.36
N THR A 20 -10.95 5.59 -2.89
CA THR A 20 -12.17 5.50 -2.08
C THR A 20 -12.40 4.10 -1.51
N ASP A 21 -11.97 3.06 -2.22
CA ASP A 21 -12.10 1.65 -1.81
C ASP A 21 -10.81 0.89 -2.15
N SER A 22 -9.92 0.78 -1.17
CA SER A 22 -8.63 0.11 -1.36
C SER A 22 -8.76 -1.41 -1.46
N ASP A 23 -9.77 -2.03 -0.85
CA ASP A 23 -10.05 -3.46 -0.97
C ASP A 23 -10.43 -3.83 -2.41
N ALA A 24 -11.34 -3.08 -3.04
CA ALA A 24 -11.78 -3.33 -4.40
C ALA A 24 -10.63 -3.17 -5.41
N VAL A 25 -9.81 -2.12 -5.25
CA VAL A 25 -8.64 -1.89 -6.12
C VAL A 25 -7.59 -2.99 -5.92
N TYR A 26 -7.31 -3.35 -4.67
CA TYR A 26 -6.38 -4.42 -4.33
C TYR A 26 -6.80 -5.77 -4.95
N GLN A 27 -8.08 -6.14 -4.81
CA GLN A 27 -8.59 -7.38 -5.40
C GLN A 27 -8.56 -7.36 -6.94
N THR A 28 -8.84 -6.20 -7.56
CA THR A 28 -8.74 -6.03 -9.01
C THR A 28 -7.31 -6.24 -9.49
N ALA A 29 -6.32 -5.70 -8.77
CA ALA A 29 -4.92 -5.88 -9.08
C ALA A 29 -4.50 -7.36 -8.99
N LEU A 30 -4.92 -8.08 -7.95
CA LEU A 30 -4.67 -9.52 -7.83
C LEU A 30 -5.31 -10.33 -8.96
N ASN A 31 -6.58 -10.04 -9.28
CA ASN A 31 -7.29 -10.71 -10.39
C ASN A 31 -6.64 -10.47 -11.75
N SER A 32 -5.86 -9.40 -11.89
CA SER A 32 -5.12 -9.02 -13.10
C SER A 32 -3.71 -9.64 -13.16
N GLY A 33 -3.39 -10.58 -12.27
CA GLY A 33 -2.07 -11.23 -12.19
C GLY A 33 -1.07 -10.52 -11.28
N GLY A 34 -1.53 -9.54 -10.49
CA GLY A 34 -0.75 -8.93 -9.43
C GLY A 34 -0.48 -9.91 -8.28
N ILE A 35 0.63 -9.69 -7.58
CA ILE A 35 1.05 -10.48 -6.42
C ILE A 35 1.02 -9.57 -5.19
N SER A 36 0.34 -10.01 -4.13
CA SER A 36 0.39 -9.32 -2.84
C SER A 36 1.83 -9.22 -2.35
N VAL A 37 2.27 -7.99 -2.07
CA VAL A 37 3.52 -7.73 -1.33
C VAL A 37 3.24 -7.31 0.11
N PHE A 38 2.03 -6.82 0.37
CA PHE A 38 1.51 -6.54 1.70
C PHE A 38 -0.01 -6.77 1.69
N PRO A 39 -0.53 -7.72 2.49
CA PRO A 39 -1.96 -7.98 2.58
C PRO A 39 -2.75 -6.73 2.99
N ILE A 40 -3.91 -6.52 2.36
CA ILE A 40 -4.78 -5.40 2.70
C ILE A 40 -5.29 -5.54 4.14
N MET A 41 -4.98 -4.56 4.99
CA MET A 41 -5.38 -4.53 6.40
C MET A 41 -5.66 -3.12 6.90
N THR A 42 -6.35 -3.02 8.03
CA THR A 42 -6.55 -1.73 8.70
C THR A 42 -5.41 -1.51 9.67
N LEU A 43 -4.63 -0.46 9.45
CA LEU A 43 -3.51 -0.08 10.29
C LEU A 43 -4.00 0.65 11.56
N PRO A 44 -3.22 0.59 12.66
CA PRO A 44 -3.48 1.37 13.87
C PRO A 44 -3.69 2.87 13.66
N SER A 45 -3.15 3.44 12.58
CA SER A 45 -3.31 4.84 12.17
C SER A 45 -4.71 5.20 11.67
N GLY A 46 -5.61 4.23 11.45
CA GLY A 46 -6.94 4.47 10.88
C GLY A 46 -6.97 4.41 9.35
N GLU A 47 -6.01 3.72 8.73
CA GLU A 47 -5.95 3.56 7.27
C GLU A 47 -6.20 2.11 6.85
N ARG A 48 -6.99 1.91 5.81
CA ARG A 48 -7.13 0.63 5.10
C ARG A 48 -6.06 0.58 4.02
N TYR A 49 -5.01 -0.20 4.22
CA TYR A 49 -3.77 -0.14 3.45
C TYR A 49 -3.33 -1.51 2.93
N GLY A 50 -2.78 -1.56 1.71
CA GLY A 50 -2.24 -2.76 1.09
C GLY A 50 -1.28 -2.47 -0.05
N GLY A 51 -0.55 -3.50 -0.48
CA GLY A 51 0.42 -3.40 -1.56
C GLY A 51 0.38 -4.58 -2.52
N VAL A 52 0.36 -4.30 -3.82
CA VAL A 52 0.40 -5.30 -4.89
C VAL A 52 1.54 -4.99 -5.86
N LYS A 53 2.33 -6.01 -6.22
CA LYS A 53 3.29 -5.94 -7.32
C LYS A 53 2.63 -6.40 -8.61
N ASP A 54 2.67 -5.58 -9.65
CA ASP A 54 2.11 -5.93 -10.97
C ASP A 54 3.08 -6.84 -11.78
N PRO A 55 2.62 -7.41 -12.92
CA PRO A 55 3.46 -8.25 -13.78
C PRO A 55 4.68 -7.54 -14.39
N CYS A 56 4.66 -6.22 -14.50
CA CYS A 56 5.80 -5.41 -14.95
C CYS A 56 6.80 -5.13 -13.82
N GLY A 57 6.48 -5.52 -12.59
CA GLY A 57 7.31 -5.38 -11.40
C GLY A 57 7.04 -4.10 -10.59
N ASN A 58 6.12 -3.23 -11.01
CA ASN A 58 5.80 -2.02 -10.25
C ASN A 58 5.05 -2.38 -8.98
N ILE A 59 5.23 -1.58 -7.93
CA ILE A 59 4.51 -1.73 -6.67
C ILE A 59 3.45 -0.65 -6.57
N TRP A 60 2.21 -1.09 -6.38
CA TRP A 60 1.05 -0.26 -6.15
C TRP A 60 0.65 -0.36 -4.69
N TRP A 61 0.90 0.70 -3.93
CA TRP A 61 0.41 0.88 -2.58
C TRP A 61 -0.93 1.61 -2.63
N VAL A 62 -1.96 1.01 -2.05
CA VAL A 62 -3.31 1.56 -2.05
C VAL A 62 -3.77 1.78 -0.62
N ALA A 63 -4.35 2.94 -0.38
CA ALA A 63 -4.84 3.34 0.93
C ALA A 63 -6.22 3.97 0.84
N THR A 64 -7.04 3.73 1.83
CA THR A 64 -8.26 4.48 2.10
C THR A 64 -8.19 4.97 3.52
N HIS A 65 -8.37 6.27 3.73
CA HIS A 65 -8.51 6.81 5.07
C HIS A 65 -9.86 6.35 5.65
N VAL A 66 -9.83 5.67 6.79
CA VAL A 66 -11.03 5.11 7.44
C VAL A 66 -11.49 6.03 8.57
N GLU A 67 -10.55 6.48 9.41
CA GLU A 67 -10.85 7.36 10.55
C GLU A 67 -9.65 8.22 10.96
N ASP A 68 -9.94 9.39 11.54
CA ASP A 68 -8.95 10.22 12.22
C ASP A 68 -8.68 9.69 13.63
N VAL A 69 -7.51 9.08 13.82
CA VAL A 69 -7.11 8.55 15.13
C VAL A 69 -6.19 9.56 15.85
N PRO A 70 -6.50 9.99 17.09
CA PRO A 70 -5.61 10.87 17.85
C PRO A 70 -4.23 10.22 18.10
N PRO A 71 -3.13 11.01 18.20
CA PRO A 71 -1.78 10.46 18.32
C PRO A 71 -1.56 9.49 19.50
N GLU A 72 -2.13 9.79 20.67
CA GLU A 72 -2.02 8.94 21.87
C GLU A 72 -2.69 7.57 21.66
N GLU A 73 -3.83 7.57 20.97
CA GLU A 73 -4.56 6.34 20.64
C GLU A 73 -3.87 5.56 19.52
N GLN A 74 -3.28 6.23 18.53
CA GLN A 74 -2.43 5.57 17.54
C GLN A 74 -1.27 4.85 18.22
N GLU A 75 -0.56 5.51 19.14
CA GLU A 75 0.56 4.91 19.87
C GLU A 75 0.13 3.67 20.67
N ARG A 76 -1.01 3.75 21.37
CA ARG A 76 -1.59 2.61 22.10
C ARG A 76 -1.90 1.45 21.16
N ARG A 77 -2.60 1.71 20.06
CA ARG A 77 -2.94 0.69 19.05
C ARG A 77 -1.70 0.07 18.44
N TRP A 78 -0.65 0.85 18.13
CA TRP A 78 0.62 0.33 17.60
C TRP A 78 1.36 -0.60 18.56
N LYS A 79 1.30 -0.35 19.87
CA LYS A 79 1.90 -1.23 20.88
C LYS A 79 1.19 -2.58 20.98
N GLU A 80 -0.13 -2.58 20.78
CA GLU A 80 -0.97 -3.77 20.83
C GLU A 80 -1.07 -4.50 19.49
N PHE A 81 -0.73 -3.81 18.40
CA PHE A 81 -0.89 -4.32 17.05
C PHE A 81 0.04 -5.51 16.80
N GLN A 82 -0.57 -6.60 16.38
CA GLN A 82 0.13 -7.77 15.89
C GLN A 82 -0.22 -7.93 14.41
N MET A 83 0.81 -7.99 13.58
CA MET A 83 0.64 -8.30 12.16
C MET A 83 -0.05 -9.66 12.04
N PRO A 84 -1.18 -9.75 11.32
CA PRO A 84 -1.85 -11.02 11.07
C PRO A 84 -1.04 -11.94 10.14
#